data_AF-A0A7Y3FDX1-F1
#
_entry.id   AF-A0A7Y3FDX1-F1
#
_cell.length_a   1.000
_cell.length_b   1.000
_cell.length_c   1.000
_cell.angle_alpha   90.00
_cell.angle_beta   90.00
_cell.angle_gamma   90.00
#
_symmetry.space_group_name_H-M   'P 1'
#
loop_
_entity.id
_entity.type
_entity.pdbx_description
1 polymer ?
#
loop_
_entity_poly.entity_id
_entity_poly.type
_entity_poly.pdbx_seq_one_letter_code
_entity_poly.pdbx_strand_id
1 'polypeptide(L)'
;MTQNPPSLRPDLANARVPDAARPGQPTIGMVSLGCPKALVDSERILTRLRAEGYAISPDYSGADAVIVNTCGFLDSAKAESLDAIGEALTENGRVIVTGCLGAEPDYITGAHPKVLAVTGPHQYEQVLDAVHTAVPPSPDPF
;
A
#
# COMPACT_ATOMS: atom_id res chain seq x y z
N MET A 1 8.71 34.05 35.89
CA MET A 1 9.10 33.27 34.69
C MET A 1 8.74 31.83 34.96
N THR A 2 7.63 31.36 34.39
CA THR A 2 7.14 29.98 34.54
C THR A 2 8.11 29.07 33.79
N GLN A 3 8.85 28.21 34.49
CA GLN A 3 9.71 27.23 33.84
C GLN A 3 8.83 26.16 33.19
N ASN A 4 9.10 25.85 31.92
CA ASN A 4 8.44 24.74 31.24
C ASN A 4 8.71 23.44 32.00
N PRO A 5 7.69 22.62 32.29
CA PRO A 5 7.88 21.38 33.02
C PRO A 5 8.78 20.41 32.23
N PRO A 6 9.62 19.62 32.92
CA PRO A 6 10.63 18.73 32.32
C PRO A 6 10.04 17.60 31.46
N SER A 7 8.72 17.42 31.45
CA SER A 7 7.99 16.42 30.70
C SER A 7 7.72 16.76 29.23
N LEU A 8 8.18 17.93 28.74
CA LEU A 8 8.00 18.37 27.35
C LEU A 8 9.19 18.03 26.43
N ARG A 9 10.08 17.13 26.86
CA ARG A 9 11.21 16.62 26.07
C ARG A 9 10.68 15.64 25.00
N PRO A 10 10.69 15.99 23.69
CA PRO A 10 10.16 15.12 22.64
C PRO A 10 10.90 13.78 22.54
N ASP A 11 12.16 13.74 22.95
CA ASP A 11 13.01 12.55 23.04
C ASP A 11 12.59 11.56 24.14
N LEU A 12 11.77 12.00 25.11
CA LEU A 12 11.18 11.16 26.15
C LEU A 12 9.72 10.78 25.83
N ALA A 13 9.20 11.21 24.68
CA ALA A 13 7.85 10.90 24.27
C ALA A 13 7.75 9.41 23.90
N ASN A 14 7.07 8.63 24.74
CA ASN A 14 6.60 7.29 24.40
C ASN A 14 5.40 7.39 23.45
N ALA A 15 5.60 7.98 22.27
CA ALA A 15 4.57 8.07 21.25
C ALA A 15 4.22 6.64 20.82
N ARG A 16 3.08 6.14 21.29
CA ARG A 16 2.52 4.87 20.81
C ARG A 16 1.86 5.16 19.48
N VAL A 17 2.36 4.54 18.42
CA VAL A 17 1.62 4.45 17.16
C VAL A 17 0.63 3.29 17.36
N PRO A 18 -0.68 3.56 17.49
CA PRO A 18 -1.64 2.47 17.61
C PRO A 18 -1.62 1.65 16.31
N ASP A 19 -1.35 0.35 16.43
CA ASP A 19 -1.40 -0.58 15.29
C ASP A 19 -2.84 -0.89 14.86
N ALA A 20 -3.82 -0.68 15.74
CA ALA A 20 -5.22 -0.96 15.45
C ALA A 20 -5.88 0.18 14.68
N ALA A 21 -6.57 -0.15 13.59
CA ALA A 21 -7.41 0.78 12.86
C ALA A 21 -8.57 1.29 13.74
N ARG A 22 -8.88 2.59 13.65
CA ARG A 22 -10.10 3.14 14.28
C ARG A 22 -11.35 2.74 13.47
N PRO A 23 -12.55 2.72 14.07
CA PRO A 23 -13.78 2.41 13.35
C PRO A 23 -13.98 3.32 12.13
N GLY A 24 -14.22 2.74 10.95
CA GLY A 24 -14.43 3.49 9.70
C GLY A 24 -13.16 4.11 9.09
N GLN A 25 -11.97 3.77 9.60
CA GLN A 25 -10.71 4.12 8.96
C GLN A 25 -10.44 3.22 7.76
N PRO A 26 -10.13 3.78 6.58
CA PRO A 26 -9.81 2.98 5.42
C PRO A 26 -8.49 2.22 5.64
N THR A 27 -8.46 0.98 5.21
CA THR A 27 -7.36 0.03 5.42
C THR A 27 -6.78 -0.41 4.09
N ILE A 28 -5.44 -0.44 3.99
CA ILE A 28 -4.73 -0.86 2.77
C ILE A 28 -3.80 -2.01 3.09
N GLY A 29 -3.91 -3.10 2.33
CA GLY A 29 -2.96 -4.20 2.33
C GLY A 29 -1.85 -3.96 1.31
N MET A 30 -0.66 -4.54 1.54
CA MET A 30 0.46 -4.40 0.62
C MET A 30 1.27 -5.69 0.53
N VAL A 31 1.57 -6.10 -0.71
CA VAL A 31 2.56 -7.14 -1.05
C VAL A 31 3.69 -6.48 -1.83
N SER A 32 4.93 -6.81 -1.48
CA SER A 32 6.12 -6.31 -2.19
C SER A 32 6.96 -7.48 -2.68
N LEU A 33 7.10 -7.59 -4.00
CA LEU A 33 7.87 -8.61 -4.68
C LEU A 33 9.05 -7.98 -5.42
N GLY A 34 10.13 -8.76 -5.55
CA GLY A 34 11.30 -8.37 -6.32
C GLY A 34 12.48 -7.91 -5.46
N CYS A 35 13.12 -6.82 -5.85
CA CYS A 35 14.41 -6.42 -5.31
C CYS A 35 14.26 -5.41 -4.16
N PRO A 36 15.35 -5.08 -3.42
CA PRO A 36 15.30 -4.11 -2.32
C PRO A 36 14.74 -2.73 -2.70
N LYS A 37 14.80 -2.37 -3.99
CA LYS A 37 14.19 -1.14 -4.50
C LYS A 37 12.66 -1.18 -4.48
N ALA A 38 12.05 -2.33 -4.75
CA ALA A 38 10.60 -2.52 -4.62
C ALA A 38 10.15 -2.35 -3.17
N LEU A 39 10.93 -2.83 -2.20
CA LEU A 39 10.65 -2.63 -0.77
C LEU A 39 10.66 -1.14 -0.41
N VAL A 40 11.73 -0.41 -0.78
CA VAL A 40 11.83 1.04 -0.55
C VAL A 40 10.67 1.80 -1.20
N ASP A 41 10.29 1.41 -2.41
CA ASP A 41 9.14 2.00 -3.12
C ASP A 41 7.83 1.75 -2.37
N SER A 42 7.66 0.55 -1.82
CA SER A 42 6.48 0.16 -1.04
C SER A 42 6.39 0.93 0.28
N GLU A 43 7.50 1.11 0.99
CA GLU A 43 7.57 1.90 2.22
C GLU A 43 7.21 3.37 1.98
N ARG A 44 7.63 3.94 0.84
CA ARG A 44 7.25 5.31 0.47
C ARG A 44 5.73 5.46 0.30
N ILE A 45 5.11 4.53 -0.43
CA ILE A 45 3.65 4.49 -0.64
C ILE A 45 2.93 4.34 0.71
N LEU A 46 3.32 3.37 1.52
CA LEU A 46 2.70 3.11 2.82
C LEU A 46 2.87 4.29 3.79
N THR A 47 4.04 4.93 3.81
CA THR A 47 4.29 6.10 4.65
C THR A 47 3.37 7.25 4.25
N ARG A 48 3.17 7.47 2.95
CA ARG A 48 2.28 8.52 2.46
C ARG A 48 0.82 8.23 2.79
N LEU A 49 0.35 6.99 2.57
CA LEU A 49 -1.00 6.58 2.93
C LEU A 49 -1.25 6.71 4.45
N ARG A 50 -0.29 6.32 5.29
CA ARG A 50 -0.40 6.53 6.74
C ARG A 50 -0.53 8.01 7.11
N ALA A 51 0.25 8.88 6.45
CA ALA A 51 0.18 10.33 6.66
C ALA A 51 -1.18 10.93 6.22
N GLU A 52 -1.86 10.29 5.28
CA GLU A 52 -3.22 10.64 4.82
C GLU A 52 -4.33 9.99 5.67
N GLY A 53 -3.97 9.21 6.70
CA GLY A 53 -4.89 8.64 7.65
C GLY A 53 -5.39 7.23 7.34
N TYR A 54 -4.79 6.53 6.38
CA TYR A 54 -5.07 5.11 6.15
C TYR A 54 -4.41 4.23 7.21
N ALA A 55 -5.11 3.17 7.63
CA ALA A 55 -4.52 2.07 8.37
C ALA A 55 -3.91 1.04 7.40
N ILE A 56 -2.93 0.28 7.87
CA ILE A 56 -2.30 -0.77 7.06
C ILE A 56 -2.73 -2.13 7.59
N SER A 57 -3.36 -2.93 6.73
CA SER A 57 -3.79 -4.29 7.06
C SER A 57 -2.61 -5.26 6.95
N PRO A 58 -2.45 -6.21 7.90
CA PRO A 58 -1.45 -7.27 7.80
C PRO A 58 -1.86 -8.39 6.82
N ASP A 59 -3.12 -8.45 6.42
CA ASP A 59 -3.68 -9.49 5.54
C ASP A 59 -4.57 -8.89 4.44
N TYR A 60 -4.88 -9.68 3.40
CA TYR A 60 -5.70 -9.22 2.27
C TYR A 60 -7.16 -9.06 2.65
N SER A 61 -7.71 -9.99 3.42
CA SER A 61 -9.13 -10.04 3.77
C SER A 61 -9.62 -8.85 4.62
N GLY A 62 -8.74 -8.29 5.44
CA GLY A 62 -8.99 -7.18 6.34
C GLY A 62 -8.71 -5.81 5.73
N ALA A 63 -8.34 -5.73 4.45
CA ALA A 63 -8.08 -4.48 3.75
C ALA A 63 -9.28 -4.03 2.90
N ASP A 64 -9.44 -2.72 2.69
CA ASP A 64 -10.39 -2.17 1.74
C ASP A 64 -9.88 -2.23 0.28
N ALA A 65 -8.55 -2.31 0.10
CA ALA A 65 -7.88 -2.64 -1.14
C ALA A 65 -6.46 -3.14 -0.88
N VAL A 66 -5.90 -3.91 -1.82
CA VAL A 66 -4.53 -4.44 -1.75
C VAL A 66 -3.67 -3.87 -2.87
N ILE A 67 -2.49 -3.38 -2.51
CA ILE A 67 -1.45 -2.97 -3.47
C ILE A 67 -0.47 -4.14 -3.66
N VAL A 68 -0.29 -4.59 -4.89
CA VAL A 68 0.71 -5.61 -5.24
C VAL A 68 1.83 -4.94 -6.03
N ASN A 69 3.00 -4.79 -5.41
CA ASN A 69 4.20 -4.29 -6.08
C ASN A 69 5.00 -5.46 -6.66
N THR A 70 5.07 -5.51 -7.99
CA THR A 70 5.46 -6.69 -8.77
C THR A 70 6.88 -6.61 -9.30
N CYS A 71 7.47 -7.78 -9.55
CA CYS A 71 8.76 -7.91 -10.21
C CYS A 71 8.59 -8.20 -11.71
N GLY A 72 9.37 -7.51 -12.55
CA GLY A 72 9.34 -7.67 -14.01
C GLY A 72 10.64 -8.22 -14.61
N PHE A 73 11.59 -8.67 -13.79
CA PHE A 73 12.95 -8.97 -14.26
C PHE A 73 13.15 -10.41 -14.71
N LEU A 74 12.86 -11.39 -13.85
CA LEU A 74 13.00 -12.82 -14.16
C LEU A 74 11.63 -13.42 -14.47
N ASP A 75 11.55 -14.33 -15.44
CA ASP A 75 10.28 -14.98 -15.80
C ASP A 75 9.62 -15.70 -14.63
N SER A 76 10.41 -16.34 -13.76
CA SER A 76 9.90 -16.95 -12.52
C SER A 76 9.28 -15.92 -11.58
N ALA A 77 9.88 -14.74 -11.47
CA ALA A 77 9.36 -13.65 -10.64
C ALA A 77 8.14 -12.96 -11.26
N LYS A 78 8.04 -12.95 -12.60
CA LYS A 78 6.82 -12.52 -13.31
C LYS A 78 5.67 -13.49 -13.03
N ALA A 79 5.92 -14.80 -13.06
CA ALA A 79 4.91 -15.81 -12.72
C ALA A 79 4.44 -15.68 -11.26
N GLU A 80 5.38 -15.59 -10.31
CA GLU A 80 5.09 -15.33 -8.89
C GLU A 80 4.28 -14.03 -8.70
N SER A 81 4.58 -12.99 -9.47
CA SER A 81 3.83 -11.73 -9.43
C SER A 81 2.39 -11.90 -9.89
N LEU A 82 2.13 -12.71 -10.93
CA LEU A 82 0.77 -13.02 -11.38
C LEU A 82 0.02 -13.86 -10.34
N ASP A 83 0.68 -14.86 -9.76
CA ASP A 83 0.08 -15.70 -8.71
C ASP A 83 -0.35 -14.85 -7.50
N ALA A 84 0.51 -13.94 -7.03
CA ALA A 84 0.20 -13.02 -5.93
C ALA A 84 -0.97 -12.07 -6.25
N ILE A 85 -1.08 -11.60 -7.51
CA ILE A 85 -2.24 -10.80 -7.96
C ILE A 85 -3.52 -11.66 -7.89
N GLY A 86 -3.47 -12.89 -8.37
CA GLY A 86 -4.59 -13.83 -8.35
C GLY A 86 -5.06 -14.16 -6.92
N GLU A 87 -4.13 -14.37 -6.00
CA GLU A 87 -4.41 -14.59 -4.58
C GLU A 87 -5.09 -13.37 -3.95
N ALA A 88 -4.52 -12.18 -4.12
CA ALA A 88 -5.09 -10.93 -3.61
C ALA A 88 -6.48 -10.64 -4.21
N LEU A 89 -6.71 -10.94 -5.49
CA LEU A 89 -8.03 -10.82 -6.13
C LEU A 89 -9.04 -11.82 -5.55
N THR A 90 -8.59 -13.01 -5.16
CA THR A 90 -9.46 -14.05 -4.59
C THR A 90 -9.86 -13.70 -3.16
N GLU A 91 -8.93 -13.21 -2.36
CA GLU A 91 -9.17 -12.92 -0.93
C GLU A 91 -9.80 -11.54 -0.68
N ASN A 92 -9.46 -10.53 -1.49
CA ASN A 92 -9.93 -9.15 -1.30
C ASN A 92 -10.87 -8.67 -2.42
N GLY A 93 -10.53 -8.98 -3.67
CA GLY A 93 -11.30 -8.55 -4.85
C GLY A 93 -11.02 -7.13 -5.35
N ARG A 94 -10.25 -6.32 -4.61
CA ARG A 94 -9.91 -4.94 -4.99
C ARG A 94 -8.39 -4.75 -5.00
N VAL A 95 -7.79 -4.98 -6.16
CA VAL A 95 -6.33 -5.02 -6.31
C VAL A 95 -5.82 -3.91 -7.21
N ILE A 96 -4.80 -3.19 -6.73
CA ILE A 96 -4.04 -2.19 -7.48
C ILE A 96 -2.64 -2.76 -7.70
N VAL A 97 -2.17 -2.79 -8.95
CA VAL A 97 -0.87 -3.34 -9.30
C VAL A 97 0.12 -2.22 -9.58
N THR A 98 1.33 -2.35 -9.04
CA THR A 98 2.46 -1.46 -9.31
C THR A 98 3.75 -2.26 -9.52
N GLY A 99 4.87 -1.58 -9.77
CA GLY A 99 6.19 -2.20 -9.88
C GLY A 99 6.64 -2.44 -11.32
N CYS A 100 7.73 -3.19 -11.48
CA CYS A 100 8.40 -3.34 -12.76
C CYS A 100 7.53 -4.04 -13.82
N LEU A 101 6.72 -5.03 -13.43
CA LEU A 101 5.82 -5.71 -14.37
C LEU A 101 4.69 -4.80 -14.85
N GLY A 102 4.34 -3.77 -14.08
CA GLY A 102 3.36 -2.77 -14.47
C GLY A 102 3.76 -1.89 -15.66
N ALA A 103 5.02 -1.98 -16.11
CA ALA A 103 5.44 -1.42 -17.40
C ALA A 103 4.85 -2.19 -18.61
N GLU A 104 4.31 -3.40 -18.38
CA GLU A 104 3.66 -4.27 -19.35
C GLU A 104 2.18 -4.49 -18.95
N PRO A 105 1.32 -3.46 -18.96
CA PRO A 105 -0.04 -3.54 -18.41
C PRO A 105 -0.93 -4.57 -19.11
N ASP A 106 -0.73 -4.79 -20.41
CA ASP A 106 -1.47 -5.81 -21.18
C ASP A 106 -1.16 -7.24 -20.71
N TYR A 107 0.06 -7.47 -20.21
CA TYR A 107 0.45 -8.77 -19.65
C TYR A 107 -0.31 -9.08 -18.36
N ILE A 108 -0.46 -8.07 -17.50
CA ILE A 108 -1.20 -8.19 -16.24
C ILE A 108 -2.70 -8.30 -16.51
N THR A 109 -3.26 -7.39 -17.30
CA THR A 109 -4.71 -7.32 -17.56
C THR A 109 -5.20 -8.48 -18.43
N GLY A 110 -4.35 -9.05 -19.28
CA GLY A 110 -4.64 -10.28 -20.02
C GLY A 110 -4.84 -11.48 -19.09
N ALA A 111 -4.07 -11.59 -18.02
CA ALA A 111 -4.20 -12.67 -17.02
C ALA A 111 -5.26 -12.35 -15.95
N HIS A 112 -5.31 -11.11 -15.49
CA HIS A 112 -6.14 -10.63 -14.38
C HIS A 112 -6.89 -9.35 -14.77
N PRO A 113 -7.96 -9.45 -15.60
CA PRO A 113 -8.67 -8.28 -16.11
C PRO A 113 -9.47 -7.50 -15.04
N LYS A 114 -9.56 -8.03 -13.82
CA LYS A 114 -10.34 -7.44 -12.70
C LYS A 114 -9.52 -6.48 -11.82
N VAL A 115 -8.22 -6.31 -12.08
CA VAL A 115 -7.41 -5.33 -11.33
C VAL A 115 -7.96 -3.93 -11.56
N LEU A 116 -7.94 -3.10 -10.52
CA LEU A 116 -8.53 -1.75 -10.54
C LEU A 116 -7.63 -0.75 -11.28
N ALA A 117 -6.32 -0.92 -11.17
CA ALA A 117 -5.34 -0.10 -11.84
C ALA A 117 -4.01 -0.85 -11.99
N VAL A 118 -3.25 -0.50 -13.01
CA VAL A 118 -1.88 -0.95 -13.23
C VAL A 118 -1.00 0.28 -13.43
N THR A 119 0.07 0.37 -12.64
CA THR A 119 1.06 1.45 -12.72
C THR A 119 2.45 0.85 -12.89
N GLY A 120 3.32 1.56 -13.61
CA GLY A 120 4.72 1.17 -13.79
C GLY A 120 5.62 1.50 -12.59
N PRO A 121 6.92 1.19 -12.69
CA PRO A 121 7.87 1.47 -11.64
C PRO A 121 8.02 2.99 -11.41
N HIS A 122 8.22 3.40 -10.15
CA HIS A 122 8.40 4.79 -9.73
C HIS A 122 7.22 5.74 -9.97
N GLN A 123 6.04 5.19 -10.29
CA GLN A 123 4.82 5.98 -10.50
C GLN A 123 4.03 6.15 -9.21
N TYR A 124 4.69 6.61 -8.13
CA TYR A 124 4.11 6.66 -6.78
C TYR A 124 2.80 7.44 -6.72
N GLU A 125 2.76 8.62 -7.32
CA GLU A 125 1.56 9.47 -7.34
C GLU A 125 0.37 8.77 -8.00
N GLN A 126 0.61 8.00 -9.07
CA GLN A 126 -0.45 7.26 -9.77
C GLN A 126 -0.98 6.11 -8.92
N VAL A 127 -0.14 5.48 -8.10
CA VAL A 127 -0.59 4.48 -7.12
C VAL A 127 -1.49 5.15 -6.09
N LEU A 128 -1.12 6.32 -5.58
CA LEU A 128 -1.93 7.06 -4.60
C LEU A 128 -3.27 7.49 -5.21
N ASP A 129 -3.27 8.03 -6.43
CA ASP A 129 -4.50 8.40 -7.15
C ASP A 129 -5.44 7.19 -7.33
N ALA A 130 -4.87 6.03 -7.68
CA ALA A 130 -5.63 4.78 -7.79
C ALA A 130 -6.20 4.34 -6.43
N VAL A 131 -5.43 4.47 -5.35
CA VAL A 131 -5.90 4.19 -3.98
C VAL A 131 -7.02 5.15 -3.61
N HIS A 132 -6.88 6.46 -3.84
CA HIS A 132 -7.92 7.45 -3.50
C HIS A 132 -9.21 7.23 -4.28
N THR A 133 -9.10 6.79 -5.53
CA THR A 133 -10.25 6.46 -6.37
C THR A 133 -10.95 5.21 -5.87
N ALA A 134 -10.19 4.17 -5.50
CA ALA A 134 -10.76 2.93 -4.99
C ALA A 134 -11.30 3.12 -3.57
N VAL A 135 -10.47 3.58 -2.66
CA VAL A 135 -10.73 3.72 -1.24
C VAL A 135 -10.57 5.20 -0.87
N PRO A 136 -11.66 6.01 -0.95
CA PRO A 136 -11.57 7.42 -0.61
C PRO A 136 -11.06 7.64 0.81
N PRO A 137 -10.22 8.68 1.04
CA PRO A 137 -9.73 8.98 2.37
C PRO A 137 -10.89 9.39 3.29
N SER A 138 -10.81 8.96 4.55
CA SER A 138 -11.75 9.30 5.61
C SER A 138 -11.02 10.11 6.68
N PRO A 139 -10.71 11.41 6.44
CA PRO A 139 -9.98 12.22 7.41
C PRO A 139 -10.78 12.36 8.71
N ASP A 140 -10.09 12.27 9.85
CA ASP A 140 -10.66 12.52 11.18
C ASP A 140 -10.29 13.95 11.62
N PRO A 141 -11.24 14.90 11.67
CA PRO A 141 -10.94 16.28 12.02
C PRO A 141 -10.88 16.55 13.53
N PHE A 142 -11.00 15.53 14.39
CA PHE A 142 -11.16 15.70 15.84
C PHE A 142 -10.16 14.88 16.68
#